data_AF-A0A8T4W8K2-F1
#
_entry.id   AF-A0A8T4W8K2-F1
#
_cell.length_a   1.000
_cell.length_b   1.000
_cell.length_c   1.000
_cell.angle_alpha   90.00
_cell.angle_beta   90.00
_cell.angle_gamma   90.00
#
_symmetry.space_group_name_H-M   'P 1'
#
loop_
_entity.id
_entity.type
_entity.pdbx_description
1 polymer ?
#
loop_
_entity_poly.entity_id
_entity_poly.type
_entity_poly.pdbx_seq_one_letter_code
_entity_poly.pdbx_strand_id
1 'polypeptide(L)'
;MKKIGSWLFLIGILLSVIVGIIFAANGTWSANYSPTVSTLLAVLGFVVGILSFFALGNITRDRVPTFLIAALMLVGIGAALNTNFFAEIEYIGAYFTNIAAMIAVFVAPAAGILAIRAIWDAGKTEEIEKVMPKMPK
;
A
#
# COMPACT_ATOMS: atom_id res chain seq x y z
N MET A 1 -19.66 -5.56 -11.96
CA MET A 1 -18.19 -5.48 -11.79
C MET A 1 -17.73 -4.41 -10.77
N LYS A 2 -18.46 -4.19 -9.66
CA LYS A 2 -18.21 -3.06 -8.71
C LYS A 2 -17.16 -3.32 -7.60
N LYS A 3 -16.37 -4.40 -7.67
CA LYS A 3 -15.42 -4.79 -6.61
C LYS A 3 -14.04 -5.23 -7.11
N ILE A 4 -13.75 -5.02 -8.40
CA ILE A 4 -12.52 -5.54 -9.03
C ILE A 4 -11.25 -5.00 -8.35
N GLY A 5 -11.17 -3.68 -8.10
CA GLY A 5 -9.99 -3.08 -7.46
C GLY A 5 -9.78 -3.54 -6.02
N SER A 6 -10.85 -3.60 -5.22
CA SER A 6 -10.78 -4.09 -3.83
C SER A 6 -10.35 -5.56 -3.75
N TRP A 7 -10.83 -6.40 -4.67
CA TRP A 7 -10.45 -7.80 -4.70
C TRP A 7 -9.01 -7.98 -5.19
N LEU A 8 -8.58 -7.22 -6.20
CA LEU A 8 -7.19 -7.22 -6.65
C LEU A 8 -6.23 -6.79 -5.53
N PHE A 9 -6.60 -5.77 -4.75
CA PHE A 9 -5.79 -5.33 -3.60
C PHE A 9 -5.65 -6.45 -2.57
N LEU A 10 -6.76 -7.10 -2.21
CA LEU A 10 -6.76 -8.19 -1.24
C LEU A 10 -5.96 -9.42 -1.73
N ILE A 11 -6.06 -9.76 -3.02
CA ILE A 11 -5.25 -10.81 -3.64
C ILE A 11 -3.77 -10.43 -3.58
N GLY A 12 -3.41 -9.17 -3.88
CA GLY A 12 -2.04 -8.68 -3.80
C GLY A 12 -1.46 -8.75 -2.39
N ILE A 13 -2.25 -8.43 -1.36
CA ILE A 13 -1.86 -8.63 0.05
C ILE A 13 -1.61 -10.11 0.35
N LEU A 14 -2.53 -10.99 -0.06
CA LEU A 14 -2.40 -12.43 0.17
C LEU A 14 -1.15 -13.00 -0.52
N LEU A 15 -0.87 -12.58 -1.76
CA LEU A 15 0.36 -12.93 -2.47
C LEU A 15 1.61 -12.40 -1.76
N SER A 16 1.58 -11.16 -1.25
CA SER A 16 2.69 -10.58 -0.50
C SER A 16 3.01 -11.39 0.76
N VAL A 17 1.98 -11.85 1.48
CA VAL A 17 2.14 -12.71 2.66
C VAL A 17 2.75 -14.07 2.28
N ILE A 18 2.21 -14.73 1.25
CA ILE A 18 2.72 -16.04 0.80
C ILE A 18 4.18 -15.92 0.38
N VAL A 19 4.52 -14.90 -0.41
CA VAL A 19 5.91 -14.65 -0.83
C VAL A 19 6.79 -14.40 0.38
N GLY A 20 6.37 -13.56 1.34
CA GLY A 20 7.14 -13.30 2.56
C GLY A 20 7.42 -14.57 3.36
N ILE A 21 6.45 -15.47 3.48
CA ILE A 21 6.63 -16.78 4.15
C ILE A 21 7.63 -17.65 3.40
N ILE A 22 7.52 -17.75 2.07
CA ILE A 22 8.43 -18.54 1.25
C ILE A 22 9.87 -18.02 1.39
N PHE A 23 10.07 -16.71 1.32
CA PHE A 23 11.41 -16.11 1.47
C PHE A 23 12.01 -16.37 2.85
N ALA A 24 11.21 -16.27 3.91
CA ALA A 24 11.65 -16.57 5.27
C ALA A 24 11.99 -18.05 5.45
N ALA A 25 11.17 -18.97 4.92
CA ALA A 25 11.37 -20.42 5.04
C ALA A 25 12.62 -20.92 4.31
N ASN A 26 13.01 -20.25 3.21
CA ASN A 26 14.22 -20.60 2.45
C ASN A 26 15.51 -20.03 3.07
N GLY A 27 15.45 -19.33 4.21
CA GLY A 27 16.63 -18.77 4.87
C GLY A 27 17.34 -17.66 4.08
N THR A 28 16.77 -17.22 2.96
CA THR A 28 17.26 -16.12 2.13
C THR A 28 16.95 -14.80 2.81
N TRP A 29 17.75 -14.45 3.83
CA TRP A 29 17.71 -13.13 4.44
C TRP A 29 18.30 -12.08 3.47
N SER A 30 17.42 -11.19 2.99
CA SER A 30 17.65 -9.75 2.72
C SER A 30 18.68 -9.28 1.68
N ALA A 31 19.73 -10.02 1.32
CA ALA A 31 20.76 -9.41 0.46
C ALA A 31 20.32 -9.23 -1.00
N ASN A 32 19.40 -10.08 -1.49
CA ASN A 32 18.83 -9.97 -2.83
C ASN A 32 17.37 -10.42 -2.76
N TYR A 33 16.44 -9.50 -2.50
CA TYR A 33 15.06 -9.72 -2.95
C TYR A 33 15.16 -10.19 -4.40
N SER A 34 14.54 -11.32 -4.75
CA SER A 34 14.53 -11.76 -6.14
C SER A 34 14.00 -10.57 -6.95
N PRO A 35 14.83 -9.91 -7.78
CA PRO A 35 14.46 -8.63 -8.37
C PRO A 35 13.15 -8.79 -9.14
N THR A 36 12.99 -9.94 -9.79
CA THR A 36 11.78 -10.40 -10.46
C THR A 36 10.53 -10.35 -9.57
N VAL A 37 10.60 -10.90 -8.36
CA VAL A 37 9.43 -11.01 -7.46
C VAL A 37 9.08 -9.65 -6.86
N SER A 38 10.06 -8.88 -6.40
CA SER A 38 9.84 -7.54 -5.88
C SER A 38 9.30 -6.59 -6.97
N THR A 39 9.83 -6.69 -8.20
CA THR A 39 9.32 -5.91 -9.33
C THR A 39 7.90 -6.31 -9.68
N LEU A 40 7.57 -7.61 -9.68
CA LEU A 40 6.21 -8.08 -9.93
C LEU A 40 5.21 -7.52 -8.90
N LEU A 41 5.54 -7.62 -7.59
CA LEU A 41 4.72 -7.09 -6.51
C LEU A 41 4.54 -5.56 -6.63
N ALA A 42 5.62 -4.83 -6.91
CA ALA A 42 5.57 -3.38 -7.11
C ALA A 42 4.70 -2.99 -8.32
N VAL A 43 4.83 -3.69 -9.44
CA VAL A 43 4.00 -3.46 -10.65
C VAL A 43 2.53 -3.78 -10.37
N LEU A 44 2.24 -4.89 -9.68
CA LEU A 44 0.87 -5.21 -9.27
C LEU A 44 0.30 -4.12 -8.35
N GLY A 45 1.06 -3.66 -7.37
CA GLY A 45 0.68 -2.55 -6.49
C GLY A 45 0.39 -1.28 -7.26
N PHE A 46 1.24 -0.94 -8.22
CA PHE A 46 1.04 0.20 -9.12
C PHE A 46 -0.25 0.09 -9.94
N VAL A 47 -0.51 -1.07 -10.56
CA VAL A 47 -1.76 -1.33 -11.30
C VAL A 47 -2.98 -1.18 -10.39
N VAL A 48 -2.93 -1.70 -9.18
CA VAL A 48 -4.01 -1.54 -8.19
C VAL A 48 -4.21 -0.08 -7.80
N GLY A 49 -3.13 0.67 -7.64
CA GLY A 49 -3.16 2.11 -7.40
C GLY A 49 -3.87 2.87 -8.52
N ILE A 50 -3.54 2.58 -9.78
CA ILE A 50 -4.21 3.17 -10.96
C ILE A 50 -5.70 2.83 -10.98
N LEU A 51 -6.05 1.54 -10.83
CA LEU A 51 -7.46 1.11 -10.83
C LEU A 51 -8.26 1.77 -9.70
N SER A 52 -7.61 2.02 -8.57
CA SER A 52 -8.19 2.72 -7.43
C SER A 52 -8.29 4.24 -7.68
N PHE A 53 -7.32 4.84 -8.36
CA PHE A 53 -7.29 6.25 -8.73
C PHE A 53 -8.49 6.63 -9.61
N PHE A 54 -8.75 5.85 -10.66
CA PHE A 54 -9.84 6.13 -11.62
C PHE A 54 -11.22 5.68 -11.13
N ALA A 55 -11.38 5.35 -9.84
CA ALA A 55 -12.64 4.90 -9.24
C ALA A 55 -13.28 3.65 -9.88
N LEU A 56 -12.56 2.95 -10.76
CA LEU A 56 -12.95 1.63 -11.31
C LEU A 56 -12.98 0.54 -10.23
N GLY A 57 -12.41 0.84 -9.05
CA GLY A 57 -12.27 -0.05 -7.91
C GLY A 57 -12.96 0.40 -6.62
N ASN A 58 -13.99 1.23 -6.64
CA ASN A 58 -14.89 1.42 -5.47
C ASN A 58 -14.23 1.85 -4.12
N ILE A 59 -12.98 2.34 -4.13
CA ILE A 59 -12.49 3.19 -3.04
C ILE A 59 -13.19 4.53 -3.29
N THR A 60 -14.37 4.68 -2.67
CA THR A 60 -15.10 5.95 -2.71
C THR A 60 -14.20 7.05 -2.14
N ARG A 61 -14.35 8.28 -2.65
CA ARG A 61 -13.51 9.43 -2.30
C ARG A 61 -13.36 9.60 -0.78
N ASP A 62 -14.45 9.28 -0.07
CA ASP A 62 -14.65 9.26 1.38
C ASP A 62 -13.79 8.22 2.14
N ARG A 63 -13.28 7.18 1.48
CA ARG A 63 -12.41 6.15 2.11
C ARG A 63 -10.93 6.30 1.77
N VAL A 64 -10.56 7.25 0.90
CA VAL A 64 -9.15 7.50 0.53
C VAL A 64 -8.30 7.87 1.76
N PRO A 65 -8.74 8.75 2.69
CA PRO A 65 -7.94 9.07 3.87
C PRO A 65 -7.68 7.86 4.76
N THR A 66 -8.71 7.05 5.03
CA THR A 66 -8.58 5.82 5.83
C THR A 66 -7.66 4.80 5.19
N PHE A 67 -7.73 4.65 3.86
CA PHE A 67 -6.81 3.79 3.11
C PHE A 67 -5.37 4.28 3.25
N LEU A 68 -5.12 5.58 3.07
CA LEU A 68 -3.78 6.14 3.14
C LEU A 68 -3.16 5.97 4.54
N ILE A 69 -3.95 6.13 5.60
CA ILE A 69 -3.49 5.87 6.97
C ILE A 69 -3.09 4.39 7.13
N ALA A 70 -3.95 3.46 6.72
CA ALA A 70 -3.65 2.03 6.79
C ALA A 70 -2.41 1.66 5.95
N ALA A 71 -2.31 2.19 4.73
CA ALA A 71 -1.19 1.97 3.84
C ALA A 71 0.12 2.53 4.42
N LEU A 72 0.07 3.72 5.03
CA LEU A 72 1.23 4.33 5.68
C LEU A 72 1.71 3.49 6.87
N MET A 73 0.81 2.92 7.67
CA MET A 73 1.18 2.00 8.75
C MET A 73 1.87 0.73 8.19
N LEU A 74 1.29 0.11 7.17
CA LEU A 74 1.85 -1.10 6.55
C LEU A 74 3.22 -0.85 5.91
N VAL A 75 3.35 0.23 5.14
CA VAL A 75 4.62 0.63 4.53
C VAL A 75 5.63 1.05 5.60
N GLY A 76 5.20 1.75 6.64
CA GLY A 76 6.04 2.14 7.77
C GLY A 76 6.63 0.94 8.49
N ILE A 77 5.83 -0.09 8.74
CA ILE A 77 6.31 -1.35 9.34
C ILE A 77 7.34 -2.04 8.43
N GLY A 78 7.09 -2.12 7.12
CA GLY A 78 8.04 -2.71 6.18
C GLY A 78 9.25 -1.84 5.85
N ALA A 79 9.19 -0.52 6.06
CA ALA A 79 10.33 0.39 5.91
C ALA A 79 11.19 0.47 7.18
N ALA A 80 10.58 0.24 8.35
CA ALA A 80 11.25 0.15 9.64
C ALA A 80 12.14 -1.09 9.79
N LEU A 81 12.26 -1.96 8.77
CA LEU A 81 13.10 -3.16 8.84
C LEU A 81 14.59 -2.89 9.06
N ASN A 82 15.05 -1.65 8.85
CA ASN A 82 16.39 -1.22 9.26
C ASN A 82 16.60 -1.18 10.78
N THR A 83 15.55 -1.36 11.59
CA THR A 83 15.61 -1.28 13.06
C THR A 83 15.56 -2.64 13.75
N ASN A 84 15.66 -3.76 13.03
CA ASN A 84 15.62 -5.12 13.60
C ASN A 84 14.39 -5.38 14.49
N PHE A 85 13.25 -4.72 14.21
CA PHE A 85 12.07 -4.72 15.08
C PHE A 85 11.57 -6.12 15.49
N PHE A 86 11.70 -7.11 14.61
CA PHE A 86 11.31 -8.50 14.88
C PHE A 86 12.49 -9.44 15.14
N ALA A 87 13.73 -8.95 15.20
CA ALA A 87 14.92 -9.80 15.28
C ALA A 87 15.01 -10.60 16.58
N GLU A 88 14.49 -10.06 17.68
CA GLU A 88 14.49 -10.72 19.00
C GLU A 88 13.45 -11.85 19.11
N ILE A 89 12.63 -12.07 18.07
CA ILE A 89 11.60 -13.11 18.09
C ILE A 89 12.12 -14.37 17.40
N GLU A 90 12.73 -15.25 18.19
CA GLU A 90 13.51 -16.43 17.75
C GLU A 90 12.84 -17.27 16.64
N TYR A 91 11.57 -17.64 16.79
CA TYR A 91 10.92 -18.61 15.89
C TYR A 91 10.19 -17.97 14.70
N ILE A 92 9.67 -16.76 14.87
CA ILE A 92 8.71 -16.15 13.92
C ILE A 92 9.17 -14.79 13.40
N GLY A 93 10.21 -14.19 14.00
CA GLY A 93 10.67 -12.85 13.69
C GLY A 93 11.06 -12.67 12.23
N ALA A 94 11.73 -13.68 11.67
CA ALA A 94 12.10 -13.68 10.26
C ALA A 94 10.89 -13.71 9.31
N TYR A 95 9.83 -14.42 9.68
CA TYR A 95 8.60 -14.47 8.89
C TYR A 95 7.91 -13.11 8.89
N PHE A 96 7.72 -12.51 10.06
CA PHE A 96 7.08 -11.19 10.17
C PHE A 96 7.87 -10.09 9.46
N THR A 97 9.21 -10.12 9.54
CA THR A 97 10.10 -9.22 8.80
C THR A 97 9.86 -9.31 7.29
N ASN A 98 9.90 -10.52 6.72
CA ASN A 98 9.76 -10.70 5.28
C ASN A 98 8.32 -10.43 4.78
N ILE A 99 7.30 -10.80 5.56
CA ILE A 99 5.90 -10.47 5.26
C ILE A 99 5.72 -8.95 5.21
N ALA A 100 6.21 -8.24 6.23
CA ALA A 100 6.14 -6.78 6.28
C ALA A 100 6.85 -6.13 5.09
N ALA A 101 8.03 -6.62 4.73
CA ALA A 101 8.78 -6.15 3.56
C ALA A 101 7.96 -6.30 2.27
N MET A 102 7.43 -7.50 2.00
CA MET A 102 6.71 -7.79 0.77
C MET A 102 5.40 -7.01 0.68
N ILE A 103 4.69 -6.87 1.81
CA ILE A 103 3.50 -6.03 1.88
C ILE A 103 3.86 -4.59 1.57
N ALA A 104 4.94 -4.04 2.14
CA ALA A 104 5.35 -2.67 1.86
C ALA A 104 5.71 -2.46 0.38
N VAL A 105 6.43 -3.40 -0.25
CA VAL A 105 6.75 -3.36 -1.68
C VAL A 105 5.49 -3.29 -2.55
N PHE A 106 4.44 -4.04 -2.18
CA PHE A 106 3.16 -4.02 -2.89
C PHE A 106 2.33 -2.75 -2.60
N VAL A 107 2.22 -2.35 -1.33
CA VAL A 107 1.31 -1.29 -0.89
C VAL A 107 1.85 0.10 -1.21
N ALA A 108 3.17 0.33 -1.13
CA ALA A 108 3.80 1.63 -1.35
C ALA A 108 3.41 2.30 -2.69
N PRO A 109 3.52 1.64 -3.86
CA PRO A 109 3.12 2.27 -5.13
C PRO A 109 1.62 2.57 -5.21
N ALA A 110 0.76 1.70 -4.65
CA ALA A 110 -0.68 1.95 -4.59
C ALA A 110 -1.01 3.17 -3.73
N ALA A 111 -0.35 3.28 -2.57
CA ALA A 111 -0.49 4.39 -1.64
C ALA A 111 -0.01 5.71 -2.25
N GLY A 112 1.14 5.70 -2.95
CA GLY A 112 1.67 6.88 -3.62
C GLY A 112 0.70 7.47 -4.65
N ILE A 113 0.10 6.63 -5.49
CA ILE A 113 -0.89 7.08 -6.48
C ILE A 113 -2.13 7.67 -5.79
N LEU A 114 -2.63 7.02 -4.74
CA LEU A 114 -3.80 7.51 -4.01
C LEU A 114 -3.51 8.78 -3.20
N ALA A 115 -2.28 8.97 -2.74
CA ALA A 115 -1.85 10.21 -2.09
C ALA A 115 -1.86 11.37 -3.09
N ILE A 116 -1.38 11.16 -4.32
CA ILE A 116 -1.46 12.15 -5.40
C ILE A 116 -2.93 12.52 -5.67
N ARG A 117 -3.83 11.53 -5.71
CA ARG A 117 -5.27 11.77 -5.87
C ARG A 117 -5.84 12.64 -4.75
N ALA A 118 -5.50 12.34 -3.50
CA ALA A 118 -5.99 13.08 -2.35
C ALA A 118 -5.53 14.54 -2.39
N ILE A 119 -4.27 14.80 -2.77
CA ILE A 119 -3.72 16.16 -2.94
C ILE A 119 -4.48 16.92 -4.03
N TRP A 120 -4.70 16.28 -5.18
CA TRP A 120 -5.46 16.87 -6.29
C TRP A 120 -6.91 17.20 -5.92
N ASP A 121 -7.57 16.30 -5.20
CA ASP A 121 -8.94 16.48 -4.73
C ASP A 121 -9.07 17.61 -3.70
N ALA A 122 -8.05 17.79 -2.84
CA ALA A 122 -7.99 18.89 -1.87
C ALA A 122 -7.84 20.26 -2.57
N GLY A 123 -6.92 20.37 -3.54
CA GLY A 123 -6.69 21.62 -4.28
C GLY A 123 -7.93 22.11 -5.03
N LYS A 124 -8.68 21.20 -5.67
CA LYS A 124 -9.95 21.55 -6.35
C LYS A 124 -11.02 22.07 -5.40
N THR A 125 -11.06 21.56 -4.17
CA THR A 125 -12.09 21.95 -3.20
C THR A 125 -11.84 23.39 -2.70
N GLU A 126 -10.57 23.76 -2.53
CA GLU A 126 -10.16 25.11 -2.13
C GLU A 126 -10.49 26.16 -3.21
N GLU A 127 -10.29 25.83 -4.49
CA GLU A 127 -10.66 26.73 -5.60
C GLU A 127 -12.16 27.02 -5.61
N ILE A 128 -13.00 26.01 -5.38
CA ILE A 128 -14.46 26.16 -5.36
C ILE A 128 -14.92 27.05 -4.19
N GLU A 129 -14.34 26.88 -3.00
CA GLU A 129 -14.68 27.69 -1.83
C GLU A 129 -14.34 29.19 -2.01
N LYS A 130 -13.28 29.50 -2.77
CA LYS A 130 -12.89 30.88 -3.09
C LYS A 130 -13.89 31.59 -4.00
N VAL A 131 -14.60 30.87 -4.87
CA VAL A 131 -15.58 31.45 -5.82
C VAL A 131 -17.02 31.38 -5.30
N MET A 132 -17.29 30.58 -4.26
CA MET A 132 -18.63 30.48 -3.68
C MET A 132 -18.94 31.68 -2.79
N PRO A 133 -20.06 32.40 -3.02
CA PRO A 133 -20.49 33.45 -2.10
C PRO A 133 -20.79 32.83 -0.74
N LYS A 134 -20.07 33.27 0.29
CA LYS A 134 -20.32 32.84 1.68
C LYS A 134 -21.70 33.36 2.08
N MET A 135 -22.66 32.46 2.28
CA MET A 135 -23.96 32.85 2.82
C MET A 135 -23.76 33.43 4.23
N PRO A 136 -24.25 34.65 4.51
CA PRO A 136 -24.23 35.18 5.86
C PRO A 136 -25.01 34.22 6.78
N LYS A 137 -24.40 33.90 7.93
CA LYS A 137 -25.02 33.08 8.97
C LYS A 137 -26.25 33.75 9.57
#